data_AF-A0A6I8LNM5-F1
#
_entry.id   AF-A0A6I8LNM5-F1
#
_cell.length_a   1.000
_cell.length_b   1.000
_cell.length_c   1.000
_cell.angle_alpha   90.00
_cell.angle_beta   90.00
_cell.angle_gamma   90.00
#
_symmetry.space_group_name_H-M   'P 1'
#
loop_
_entity.id
_entity.type
_entity.pdbx_description
1 polymer ?
#
loop_
_entity_poly.entity_id
_entity_poly.type
_entity_poly.pdbx_seq_one_letter_code
_entity_poly.pdbx_strand_id
1 'polypeptide(L)'
;MDPSTASSPSLLAADAGATVRRLSRCVGDGDIDSPAEMYRVLGSLRLLADDLTHLLPALQDRLEEGLLAGRVAEDGVAATWDSVGNVGRALAHAGTIALLMTKELENSQVALRDLATP
;
A
#
# COMPACT_ATOMS: atom_id res chain seq x y z
N MET A 1 -18.98 11.24 26.84
CA MET A 1 -18.99 11.27 25.37
C MET A 1 -17.54 11.50 24.98
N ASP A 2 -16.76 10.42 24.89
CA ASP A 2 -15.34 10.54 24.61
C ASP A 2 -15.14 10.91 23.13
N PRO A 3 -14.34 11.95 22.84
CA PRO A 3 -14.01 12.29 21.47
C PRO A 3 -13.18 11.15 20.88
N SER A 4 -13.76 10.49 19.89
CA SER A 4 -13.16 9.54 18.95
C SER A 4 -11.63 9.65 18.91
N THR A 5 -10.94 8.65 19.47
CA THR A 5 -9.52 8.37 19.21
C THR A 5 -9.37 7.97 17.75
N ALA A 6 -9.54 8.92 16.84
CA ALA A 6 -9.21 8.72 15.44
C ALA A 6 -7.68 8.57 15.37
N SER A 7 -7.21 7.34 15.17
CA SER A 7 -5.79 7.07 14.94
C SER A 7 -5.31 7.98 13.81
N SER A 8 -4.19 8.68 14.03
CA SER A 8 -3.64 9.55 12.99
C SER A 8 -3.36 8.74 11.72
N PRO A 9 -3.44 9.32 10.51
CA PRO A 9 -3.14 8.62 9.26
C PRO A 9 -1.76 7.93 9.26
N SER A 10 -0.78 8.54 9.95
CA SER A 10 0.55 7.96 10.14
C SER A 10 0.54 6.68 10.99
N LEU A 11 -0.32 6.59 12.02
CA LEU A 11 -0.49 5.37 12.81
C LEU A 11 -1.18 4.27 12.00
N LEU A 12 -2.18 4.61 11.19
CA LEU A 12 -2.83 3.65 10.28
C LEU A 12 -1.83 3.03 9.30
N ALA A 13 -0.95 3.86 8.71
CA ALA A 13 0.12 3.36 7.83
C ALA A 13 1.13 2.48 8.57
N ALA A 14 1.50 2.85 9.80
CA ALA A 14 2.41 2.05 10.63
C ALA A 14 1.81 0.68 10.99
N ASP A 15 0.52 0.62 11.31
CA ASP A 15 -0.21 -0.60 11.63
C ASP A 15 -0.33 -1.52 10.42
N ALA A 16 -0.59 -0.98 9.22
CA ALA A 16 -0.55 -1.74 7.98
C ALA A 16 0.83 -2.41 7.78
N GLY A 17 1.91 -1.64 7.94
CA GLY A 17 3.27 -2.17 7.87
C GLY A 17 3.59 -3.22 8.94
N ALA A 18 3.10 -3.04 10.16
CA ALA A 18 3.27 -4.02 11.24
C ALA A 18 2.52 -5.32 10.95
N THR A 19 1.33 -5.23 10.37
CA THR A 19 0.50 -6.37 9.98
C THR A 19 1.17 -7.20 8.87
N VAL A 20 1.71 -6.55 7.83
CA VAL A 20 2.45 -7.24 6.76
C VAL A 20 3.70 -7.94 7.32
N ARG A 21 4.46 -7.29 8.22
CA ARG A 21 5.61 -7.93 8.89
C ARG A 21 5.20 -9.12 9.75
N ARG A 22 4.04 -9.07 10.38
CA ARG A 22 3.49 -10.21 11.13
C ARG A 22 3.12 -11.35 10.20
N LEU A 23 2.42 -11.07 9.09
CA LEU A 23 2.10 -12.09 8.08
C LEU A 23 3.37 -12.76 7.53
N SER A 24 4.40 -11.98 7.22
CA SER A 24 5.68 -12.52 6.76
C SER A 24 6.33 -13.49 7.77
N ARG A 25 6.18 -13.25 9.08
CA ARG A 25 6.66 -14.18 10.10
C ARG A 25 5.83 -15.46 10.12
N CYS A 26 4.49 -15.36 10.10
CA CYS A 26 3.61 -16.53 10.01
C CYS A 26 3.94 -17.42 8.80
N VAL A 27 4.21 -16.82 7.64
CA VAL A 27 4.66 -17.56 6.43
C VAL A 27 5.99 -18.27 6.70
N GLY A 28 6.98 -17.57 7.28
CA GLY A 28 8.31 -18.12 7.56
C GLY A 28 8.33 -19.20 8.65
N ASP A 29 7.41 -19.11 9.61
CA ASP A 29 7.26 -20.04 10.73
C ASP A 29 6.45 -21.30 10.33
N GLY A 30 5.87 -21.31 9.12
CA GLY A 30 5.10 -22.44 8.59
C GLY A 30 3.64 -22.47 9.03
N ASP A 31 3.09 -21.36 9.52
CA ASP A 31 1.69 -21.25 9.99
C ASP A 31 0.66 -21.35 8.84
N ILE A 32 1.10 -21.24 7.58
CA ILE A 32 0.25 -21.50 6.40
C ILE A 32 0.43 -22.96 6.01
N ASP A 33 -0.49 -23.81 6.47
CA ASP A 33 -0.40 -25.26 6.39
C ASP A 33 -1.21 -25.89 5.24
N SER A 34 -1.97 -25.09 4.49
CA SER A 34 -2.84 -25.59 3.43
C SER A 34 -2.83 -24.71 2.16
N PRO A 35 -2.98 -25.32 0.97
CA PRO A 35 -3.18 -24.57 -0.28
C PRO A 35 -4.37 -23.62 -0.25
N ALA A 36 -5.44 -23.98 0.48
CA ALA A 36 -6.62 -23.14 0.66
C ALA A 36 -6.30 -21.85 1.43
N GLU A 37 -5.50 -21.93 2.48
CA GLU A 37 -5.09 -20.73 3.22
C GLU A 37 -4.14 -19.86 2.40
N MET A 38 -3.19 -20.47 1.70
CA MET A 38 -2.30 -19.75 0.78
C MET A 38 -3.10 -19.03 -0.34
N TYR A 39 -4.17 -19.64 -0.87
CA TYR A 39 -5.07 -19.01 -1.83
C TYR A 39 -5.75 -17.75 -1.27
N ARG A 40 -6.21 -17.80 -0.02
CA ARG A 40 -6.83 -16.65 0.66
C ARG A 40 -5.81 -15.55 0.91
N VAL A 41 -4.62 -15.90 1.40
CA VAL A 41 -3.53 -14.94 1.64
C VAL A 41 -3.14 -14.23 0.35
N LEU A 42 -2.96 -14.95 -0.77
CA LEU A 42 -2.70 -14.34 -2.08
C LEU A 42 -3.83 -13.37 -2.50
N GLY A 43 -5.08 -13.74 -2.25
CA GLY A 43 -6.24 -12.88 -2.51
C GLY A 43 -6.24 -11.60 -1.70
N SER A 44 -5.93 -11.68 -0.40
CA SER A 44 -5.83 -10.51 0.48
C SER A 44 -4.66 -9.61 0.11
N LEU A 45 -3.51 -10.19 -0.26
CA LEU A 45 -2.35 -9.42 -0.74
C LEU A 45 -2.64 -8.73 -2.07
N ARG A 46 -3.42 -9.36 -2.96
CA ARG A 46 -3.87 -8.73 -4.21
C ARG A 46 -4.71 -7.49 -3.91
N LEU A 47 -5.68 -7.59 -3.01
CA LEU A 47 -6.52 -6.45 -2.62
C LEU A 47 -5.69 -5.34 -1.98
N LEU A 48 -4.73 -5.68 -1.12
CA LEU A 48 -3.82 -4.69 -0.54
C LEU A 48 -3.00 -3.97 -1.62
N ALA A 49 -2.50 -4.70 -2.63
CA ALA A 49 -1.78 -4.09 -3.74
C ALA A 49 -2.69 -3.16 -4.56
N ASP A 50 -3.95 -3.57 -4.80
CA ASP A 50 -4.96 -2.76 -5.50
C ASP A 50 -5.30 -1.48 -4.72
N ASP A 51 -5.51 -1.58 -3.40
CA ASP A 51 -5.76 -0.43 -2.50
C ASP A 51 -4.61 0.59 -2.54
N LEU A 52 -3.37 0.12 -2.66
CA LEU A 52 -2.21 1.01 -2.82
C LEU A 52 -2.24 1.78 -4.13
N THR A 53 -2.83 1.23 -5.21
CA THR A 53 -2.98 1.95 -6.49
C THR A 53 -3.91 3.17 -6.36
N HIS A 54 -4.82 3.16 -5.39
CA HIS A 54 -5.72 4.27 -5.09
C HIS A 54 -5.14 5.24 -4.06
N LEU A 55 -4.44 4.73 -3.04
CA LEU A 55 -3.87 5.54 -1.98
C LEU A 55 -2.73 6.45 -2.47
N LEU A 56 -1.83 5.92 -3.32
CA LEU A 56 -0.62 6.65 -3.72
C LEU A 56 -0.92 7.93 -4.53
N PRO A 57 -1.83 7.92 -5.53
CA PRO A 57 -2.25 9.15 -6.21
C PRO A 57 -2.91 10.15 -5.27
N ALA A 58 -3.75 9.70 -4.33
CA ALA A 58 -4.40 10.59 -3.37
C ALA A 58 -3.38 11.29 -2.44
N LEU A 59 -2.27 10.62 -2.10
CA LEU A 59 -1.17 11.25 -1.35
C LEU A 59 -0.45 12.32 -2.19
N GLN A 60 -0.26 12.06 -3.49
CA GLN A 60 0.31 13.05 -4.41
C GLN A 60 -0.59 14.28 -4.53
N ASP A 61 -1.89 14.08 -4.76
CA ASP A 61 -2.86 15.18 -4.87
C ASP A 61 -2.82 16.07 -3.61
N ARG A 62 -2.75 15.46 -2.42
CA ARG A 62 -2.67 16.21 -1.16
C ARG A 62 -1.38 17.01 -1.02
N LEU A 63 -0.27 16.48 -1.51
CA LEU A 63 1.01 17.17 -1.50
C LEU A 63 0.99 18.37 -2.46
N GLU A 64 0.46 18.18 -3.68
CA GLU A 64 0.31 19.25 -4.68
C GLU A 64 -0.67 20.34 -4.21
N GLU A 65 -1.82 19.96 -3.64
CA GLU A 65 -2.75 20.91 -3.01
C GLU A 65 -2.09 21.70 -1.87
N GLY A 66 -1.25 21.02 -1.07
CA GLY A 66 -0.46 21.65 -0.01
C GLY A 66 0.52 22.68 -0.56
N LEU A 67 1.19 22.37 -1.67
CA LEU A 67 2.10 23.28 -2.36
C LEU A 67 1.37 24.50 -2.91
N LEU A 68 0.26 24.29 -3.62
CA LEU A 68 -0.56 25.36 -4.20
C LEU A 68 -1.16 26.28 -3.14
N ALA A 69 -1.51 25.72 -1.98
CA ALA A 69 -2.02 26.49 -0.84
C ALA A 69 -0.92 27.13 0.02
N GLY A 70 0.36 26.98 -0.33
CA GLY A 70 1.50 27.53 0.41
C GLY A 70 1.77 26.86 1.76
N ARG A 71 1.23 25.66 2.02
CA ARG A 71 1.42 24.90 3.27
C ARG A 71 2.72 24.07 3.30
N VAL A 72 3.33 23.86 2.15
CA VAL A 72 4.51 22.98 1.95
C VAL A 72 5.77 23.82 1.62
N ALA A 73 5.67 25.15 1.64
CA ALA A 73 6.77 26.04 1.28
C ALA A 73 7.86 26.08 2.36
N GLU A 74 9.08 25.69 1.98
CA GLU A 74 10.33 26.00 2.69
C GLU A 74 11.07 27.15 1.99
N ASP A 75 12.25 27.53 2.48
CA ASP A 75 13.09 28.57 1.88
C ASP A 75 13.51 28.19 0.45
N GLY A 76 12.77 28.70 -0.55
CA GLY A 76 13.04 28.51 -1.97
C GLY A 76 11.90 27.81 -2.71
N VAL A 77 11.10 28.61 -3.43
CA VAL A 77 9.94 28.14 -4.20
C VAL A 77 10.34 27.08 -5.22
N ALA A 78 11.36 27.33 -6.04
CA ALA A 78 11.80 26.40 -7.08
C ALA A 78 12.22 25.02 -6.53
N ALA A 79 13.01 25.02 -5.44
CA ALA A 79 13.46 23.78 -4.80
C ALA A 79 12.28 22.97 -4.21
N THR A 80 11.28 23.68 -3.66
CA THR A 80 10.05 23.04 -3.14
C THR A 80 9.25 22.37 -4.27
N TRP A 81 9.09 23.04 -5.42
CA TRP A 81 8.42 22.47 -6.60
C TRP A 81 9.14 21.22 -7.12
N ASP A 82 10.46 21.28 -7.22
CA ASP A 82 11.27 20.13 -7.65
C ASP A 82 11.12 18.94 -6.69
N SER A 83 11.14 19.20 -5.38
CA SER A 83 10.95 18.17 -4.35
C SER A 83 9.58 17.48 -4.47
N VAL A 84 8.49 18.26 -4.58
CA VAL A 84 7.14 17.71 -4.76
C VAL A 84 7.04 16.93 -6.07
N GLY A 85 7.64 17.42 -7.15
CA GLY A 85 7.71 16.69 -8.42
C GLY A 85 8.49 15.37 -8.31
N ASN A 86 9.56 15.33 -7.51
CA ASN A 86 10.31 14.09 -7.26
C ASN A 86 9.48 13.07 -6.48
N VAL A 87 8.75 13.52 -5.45
CA VAL A 87 7.83 12.66 -4.69
C VAL A 87 6.75 12.11 -5.60
N GLY A 88 6.14 12.94 -6.46
CA GLY A 88 5.12 12.50 -7.41
C GLY A 88 5.61 11.43 -8.37
N ARG A 89 6.83 11.57 -8.91
CA ARG A 89 7.43 10.52 -9.75
C ARG A 89 7.66 9.22 -8.99
N ALA A 90 8.10 9.29 -7.73
CA ALA A 90 8.29 8.12 -6.89
C ALA A 90 6.96 7.41 -6.58
N LEU A 91 5.91 8.17 -6.24
CA LEU A 91 4.56 7.64 -5.99
C LEU A 91 3.95 7.01 -7.24
N ALA A 92 4.08 7.64 -8.40
CA ALA A 92 3.61 7.10 -9.67
C ALA A 92 4.32 5.78 -10.03
N HIS A 93 5.63 5.73 -9.82
CA HIS A 93 6.41 4.50 -10.02
C HIS A 93 5.96 3.38 -9.07
N ALA A 94 5.77 3.69 -7.78
CA ALA A 94 5.24 2.74 -6.80
C ALA A 94 3.83 2.24 -7.19
N GLY A 95 2.96 3.12 -7.71
CA GLY A 95 1.64 2.74 -8.21
C GLY A 95 1.70 1.76 -9.38
N THR A 96 2.66 1.94 -10.30
CA THR A 96 2.88 0.99 -11.40
C THR A 96 3.32 -0.38 -10.90
N ILE A 97 4.21 -0.41 -9.89
CA ILE A 97 4.63 -1.67 -9.26
C ILE A 97 3.44 -2.34 -8.57
N ALA A 98 2.61 -1.59 -7.85
CA ALA A 98 1.43 -2.12 -7.18
C ALA A 98 0.41 -2.74 -8.16
N LEU A 99 0.21 -2.11 -9.34
CA LEU A 99 -0.61 -2.70 -10.42
C LEU A 99 -0.03 -4.02 -10.93
N LEU A 100 1.29 -4.08 -11.16
CA LEU A 100 1.96 -5.31 -11.58
C LEU A 100 1.82 -6.41 -10.51
N MET A 101 2.03 -6.06 -9.24
CA MET A 101 1.86 -6.98 -8.11
C MET A 101 0.44 -7.52 -8.04
N THR A 102 -0.57 -6.66 -8.22
CA THR A 102 -1.99 -7.06 -8.26
C THR A 102 -2.22 -8.14 -9.32
N LYS A 103 -1.65 -7.94 -10.51
CA LYS A 103 -1.80 -8.91 -11.60
C LYS A 103 -1.08 -10.24 -11.32
N GLU A 104 0.14 -10.19 -10.81
CA GLU A 104 0.91 -11.41 -10.52
C GLU A 104 0.35 -12.20 -9.33
N LEU A 105 -0.19 -11.52 -8.32
CA LEU A 105 -0.90 -12.16 -7.22
C LEU A 105 -2.20 -12.82 -7.69
N GLU A 106 -2.94 -12.19 -8.61
CA GLU A 106 -4.09 -12.81 -9.27
C GLU A 106 -3.68 -14.08 -10.04
N ASN A 107 -2.64 -14.00 -10.88
CA ASN A 107 -2.16 -15.14 -11.65
C ASN A 107 -1.75 -16.30 -10.73
N SER A 108 -1.05 -16.00 -9.63
CA SER A 108 -0.64 -16.96 -8.61
C SER A 108 -1.85 -17.60 -7.93
N GLN A 109 -2.86 -16.80 -7.57
CA GLN A 109 -4.09 -17.28 -6.97
C GLN A 109 -4.86 -18.22 -7.92
N VAL A 110 -4.94 -17.87 -9.21
CA VAL A 110 -5.57 -18.70 -10.25
C VAL A 110 -4.84 -20.03 -10.40
N ALA A 111 -3.50 -20.01 -10.44
CA ALA A 111 -2.69 -21.22 -10.54
C ALA A 111 -2.86 -22.15 -9.32
N LEU A 112 -3.07 -21.56 -8.14
CA LEU A 112 -3.24 -22.32 -6.89
C LEU A 112 -4.66 -22.87 -6.69
N ARG A 113 -5.65 -22.34 -7.40
CA ARG A 113 -7.08 -22.64 -7.20
C ARG A 113 -7.39 -24.13 -7.19
N ASP A 114 -6.81 -24.87 -8.14
CA ASP A 114 -7.13 -26.29 -8.31
C ASP A 114 -6.53 -27.14 -7.18
N LEU A 115 -5.42 -26.68 -6.57
CA LEU A 115 -4.82 -27.29 -5.37
C LEU A 115 -5.55 -26.90 -4.07
N ALA A 116 -6.29 -25.79 -4.09
CA ALA A 116 -7.04 -25.25 -2.97
C ALA A 116 -8.47 -25.82 -2.85
N THR A 117 -8.91 -26.61 -3.83
CA THR A 117 -10.22 -27.27 -3.81
C THR A 117 -10.12 -28.55 -2.97
N PRO A 118 -11.07 -28.83 -2.04
CA PRO A 118 -11.03 -30.00 -1.15
C PRO A 118 -11.01 -31.34 -1.90
#